data_AF-D4ZDI6-F1
#
_entry.id   AF-D4ZDI6-F1
#
_cell.length_a   1.000
_cell.length_b   1.000
_cell.length_c   1.000
_cell.angle_alpha   90.00
_cell.angle_beta   90.00
_cell.angle_gamma   90.00
#
_symmetry.space_group_name_H-M   'P 1'
#
loop_
_entity.id
_entity.type
_entity.pdbx_description
1 polymer ?
#
loop_
_entity_poly.entity_id
_entity_poly.type
_entity_poly.pdbx_seq_one_letter_code
_entity_poly.pdbx_strand_id
1 'polypeptide(L)'
;MSLFNINSHVTHNNFLIKPIWLLLILLLNSPCQANDKTLLTNADAPHPGIGVALDSEGKPIAIPTKGSAMEYQPPQAYPSKKNKSKKTKSKKRKTTKGSKRKSTKTLSRKQTLASRIQVANDPGCRWLDKRMDKLEKSLSYAGNQTSYGFHRDELKIRHKEWLCMKCGAEGPKQRDHDACQYRR
;
A
#
# COMPACT_ATOMS: atom_id res chain seq x y z
N MET A 1 4.98 -54.83 -0.66
CA MET A 1 5.64 -54.77 -1.97
C MET A 1 6.07 -53.34 -2.22
N SER A 2 7.38 -53.16 -2.45
CA SER A 2 8.08 -51.94 -2.88
C SER A 2 7.35 -51.25 -4.04
N LEU A 3 7.49 -49.95 -4.29
CA LEU A 3 8.71 -49.34 -4.82
C LEU A 3 8.71 -47.82 -4.58
N PHE A 4 9.80 -47.33 -4.00
CA PHE A 4 10.25 -45.94 -4.12
C PHE A 4 10.64 -45.67 -5.59
N ASN A 5 10.35 -44.48 -6.11
CA ASN A 5 11.19 -43.93 -7.18
C ASN A 5 11.30 -42.40 -7.04
N ILE A 6 12.48 -41.98 -6.60
CA ILE A 6 12.97 -40.61 -6.59
C ILE A 6 13.77 -40.47 -7.88
N ASN A 7 13.47 -39.47 -8.71
CA ASN A 7 14.43 -39.07 -9.74
C ASN A 7 14.71 -37.57 -9.62
N SER A 8 15.79 -37.27 -8.93
CA SER A 8 16.44 -35.97 -8.85
C SER A 8 17.49 -35.89 -9.96
N HIS A 9 17.29 -35.01 -10.94
CA HIS A 9 18.34 -34.69 -11.89
C HIS A 9 19.30 -33.66 -11.27
N VAL A 10 20.44 -34.17 -10.80
CA VAL A 10 21.66 -33.41 -10.57
C VAL A 10 22.44 -33.47 -11.88
N THR A 11 22.68 -32.33 -12.53
CA THR A 11 23.66 -32.21 -13.60
C THR A 11 24.85 -31.40 -13.09
N HIS A 12 25.96 -32.11 -12.92
CA HIS A 12 27.28 -31.54 -12.67
C HIS A 12 27.96 -31.26 -14.01
N ASN A 13 28.46 -30.03 -14.16
CA ASN A 13 29.85 -29.74 -14.51
C ASN A 13 30.41 -30.15 -15.89
N ASN A 14 30.78 -29.18 -16.72
CA ASN A 14 32.18 -28.80 -16.99
C ASN A 14 32.38 -28.07 -18.35
N PHE A 15 33.53 -27.39 -18.45
CA PHE A 15 34.22 -26.83 -19.62
C PHE A 15 33.75 -25.44 -20.13
N LEU A 16 34.43 -24.36 -19.74
CA LEU A 16 35.68 -23.80 -20.33
C LEU A 16 35.40 -23.00 -21.61
N ILE A 17 35.59 -21.67 -21.53
CA ILE A 17 36.55 -20.86 -22.30
C ILE A 17 36.26 -19.37 -22.00
N LYS A 18 37.28 -18.66 -21.51
CA LYS A 18 37.29 -17.20 -21.29
C LYS A 18 37.30 -16.46 -22.64
N PRO A 19 36.80 -15.22 -22.70
CA PRO A 19 37.73 -14.14 -23.04
C PRO A 19 37.52 -12.90 -22.16
N ILE A 20 38.36 -12.79 -21.12
CA ILE A 20 38.54 -11.58 -20.28
C ILE A 20 39.59 -10.68 -20.97
N TRP A 21 39.38 -10.32 -22.24
CA TRP A 21 40.36 -9.50 -22.99
C TRP A 21 39.75 -8.46 -23.93
N LEU A 22 38.51 -8.04 -23.68
CA LEU A 22 37.84 -6.97 -24.46
C LEU A 22 37.25 -5.84 -23.61
N LEU A 23 37.47 -5.83 -22.29
CA LEU A 23 36.96 -4.77 -21.38
C LEU A 23 38.06 -3.83 -20.84
N LEU A 24 39.28 -3.85 -21.41
CA LEU A 24 40.38 -3.00 -20.96
C LEU A 24 40.74 -1.86 -21.94
N ILE A 25 40.01 -1.69 -23.05
CA ILE A 25 40.33 -0.69 -24.09
C ILE A 25 39.33 0.51 -24.10
N LEU A 26 38.29 0.51 -23.26
CA LEU A 26 37.28 1.59 -23.23
C LEU A 26 37.43 2.61 -22.07
N LEU A 27 38.54 2.59 -21.32
CA LEU A 27 38.76 3.50 -20.18
C LEU A 27 39.80 4.61 -20.40
N LEU A 28 40.42 4.70 -21.59
CA LEU A 28 41.30 5.82 -21.93
C LEU A 28 40.67 6.64 -23.04
N ASN A 29 39.76 7.56 -22.68
CA ASN A 29 39.56 8.87 -23.33
C ASN A 29 38.32 9.54 -22.70
N SER A 30 38.52 10.22 -21.57
CA SER A 30 37.59 11.23 -21.08
C SER A 30 38.40 12.48 -20.75
N PRO A 31 38.42 13.51 -21.61
CA PRO A 31 38.86 14.82 -21.17
C PRO A 31 37.77 15.38 -20.24
N CYS A 32 38.02 15.32 -18.94
CA CYS A 32 37.35 16.19 -17.97
C CYS A 32 37.75 17.64 -18.29
N GLN A 33 36.90 18.37 -19.00
CA GLN A 33 36.94 19.82 -19.03
C GLN A 33 35.78 20.34 -18.20
N ALA A 34 36.06 20.59 -16.91
CA ALA A 34 35.24 21.43 -16.05
C ALA A 34 35.80 22.85 -16.13
N ASN A 35 35.44 23.57 -17.20
CA ASN A 35 35.47 25.03 -17.17
C ASN A 35 34.05 25.47 -16.81
N ASP A 36 33.87 25.97 -15.59
CA ASP A 36 33.51 27.37 -15.43
C ASP A 36 33.52 27.76 -13.96
N LYS A 37 34.36 28.76 -13.68
CA LYS A 37 34.40 29.50 -12.42
C LYS A 37 33.27 30.52 -12.45
N THR A 38 32.07 30.10 -12.10
CA THR A 38 31.03 31.01 -11.60
C THR A 38 30.74 30.62 -10.17
N LEU A 39 31.52 31.22 -9.27
CA LEU A 39 31.34 31.13 -7.83
C LEU A 39 30.05 31.89 -7.47
N LEU A 40 28.90 31.26 -7.67
CA LEU A 40 27.61 31.73 -7.19
C LEU A 40 27.63 31.59 -5.66
N THR A 41 28.04 32.66 -4.97
CA THR A 41 27.92 32.72 -3.51
C THR A 41 26.45 32.91 -3.14
N ASN A 42 25.99 32.28 -2.06
CA ASN A 42 24.65 32.53 -1.50
C ASN A 42 24.45 33.98 -1.01
N ALA A 43 25.46 34.87 -1.12
CA ALA A 43 25.37 36.26 -0.68
C ALA A 43 24.58 37.16 -1.64
N ASP A 44 24.44 36.78 -2.92
CA ASP A 44 23.66 37.52 -3.93
C ASP A 44 22.23 37.00 -4.09
N ALA A 45 21.83 35.99 -3.31
CA ALA A 45 20.44 35.52 -3.31
C ALA A 45 19.58 36.56 -2.56
N PRO A 46 18.51 37.09 -3.20
CA PRO A 46 17.55 37.95 -2.50
C PRO A 46 17.08 37.24 -1.24
N HIS A 47 17.21 37.88 -0.08
CA HIS A 47 16.74 37.29 1.17
C HIS A 47 15.27 36.87 1.02
N PRO A 48 14.95 35.57 1.10
CA PRO A 48 13.56 35.16 1.11
C PRO A 48 12.97 35.71 2.39
N GLY A 49 12.08 36.70 2.24
CA GLY A 49 11.37 37.28 3.37
C GLY A 49 10.76 36.15 4.22
N ILE A 50 11.00 36.21 5.53
CA ILE A 50 10.47 35.23 6.48
C ILE A 50 8.95 35.13 6.26
N GLY A 51 8.46 33.94 5.86
CA GLY A 51 7.04 33.67 5.63
C GLY A 51 6.58 33.62 4.18
N VAL A 52 7.49 33.64 3.19
CA VAL A 52 7.13 33.49 1.76
C VAL A 52 7.40 32.06 1.29
N ALA A 53 6.37 31.37 0.79
CA ALA A 53 6.53 30.12 0.04
C ALA A 53 6.89 30.47 -1.41
N LEU A 54 7.93 29.84 -1.97
CA LEU A 54 8.37 30.05 -3.36
C LEU A 54 8.08 28.80 -4.20
N ASP A 55 7.83 28.98 -5.50
CA ASP A 55 7.74 27.89 -6.47
C ASP A 55 9.12 27.42 -6.98
N SER A 56 9.15 26.43 -7.88
CA SER A 56 10.40 25.89 -8.45
C SER A 56 11.21 26.91 -9.27
N GLU A 57 10.56 27.99 -9.69
CA GLU A 57 11.16 29.09 -10.45
C GLU A 57 11.54 30.28 -9.53
N GLY A 58 11.41 30.12 -8.21
CA GLY A 58 11.71 31.16 -7.23
C GLY A 58 10.66 32.27 -7.12
N LYS A 59 9.46 32.10 -7.69
CA LYS A 59 8.38 33.09 -7.62
C LYS A 59 7.55 32.87 -6.35
N PRO A 60 7.08 33.96 -5.70
CA PRO A 60 6.27 33.86 -4.49
C PRO A 60 4.89 33.25 -4.77
N ILE A 61 4.55 32.23 -4.00
CA ILE A 61 3.23 31.60 -3.97
C ILE A 61 2.35 32.41 -3.03
N ALA A 62 1.21 32.89 -3.54
CA ALA A 62 0.22 33.60 -2.73
C ALA A 62 -0.43 32.64 -1.73
N ILE A 63 -0.06 32.74 -0.46
CA ILE A 63 -0.73 32.02 0.63
C ILE A 63 -2.01 32.79 0.96
N PRO A 64 -3.21 32.17 0.86
CA PRO A 64 -4.45 32.84 1.21
C PRO A 64 -4.43 33.21 2.70
N THR A 65 -4.53 34.51 3.00
CA THR A 65 -4.54 35.05 4.38
C THR A 65 -5.88 34.86 5.10
N LYS A 66 -6.90 34.35 4.40
CA LYS A 66 -8.24 34.10 4.94
C LYS A 66 -8.44 32.59 5.11
N GLY A 67 -8.39 32.15 6.36
CA GLY A 67 -8.63 30.76 6.76
C GLY A 67 -7.58 30.30 7.75
N SER A 68 -8.00 30.02 9.00
CA SER A 68 -7.14 29.33 9.96
C SER A 68 -6.78 27.95 9.42
N ALA A 69 -5.60 27.40 9.76
CA ALA A 69 -5.19 26.05 9.34
C ALA A 69 -6.17 24.93 9.75
N MET A 70 -7.09 25.20 10.69
CA MET A 70 -8.18 24.30 11.09
C MET A 70 -9.48 24.47 10.30
N GLU A 71 -9.64 25.56 9.54
CA GLU A 71 -10.86 25.84 8.77
C GLU A 71 -10.71 25.38 7.32
N TYR A 72 -10.79 24.07 7.12
CA TYR A 72 -10.93 23.52 5.78
C TYR A 72 -12.37 23.69 5.28
N GLN A 73 -12.58 24.64 4.36
CA GLN A 73 -13.84 24.78 3.65
C GLN A 73 -13.71 24.17 2.24
N PRO A 74 -14.27 22.98 1.99
CA PRO A 74 -14.18 22.37 0.67
C PRO A 74 -14.91 23.24 -0.37
N PRO A 75 -14.42 23.31 -1.61
CA PRO A 75 -15.16 23.94 -2.69
C PRO A 75 -16.55 23.32 -2.79
N GLN A 76 -17.60 24.15 -2.75
CA GLN A 76 -18.96 23.67 -2.94
C GLN A 76 -19.14 23.25 -4.40
N ALA A 77 -19.02 21.94 -4.65
CA ALA A 77 -19.45 21.36 -5.90
C ALA A 77 -20.95 21.61 -6.08
N TYR A 78 -21.31 22.47 -7.03
CA TYR A 78 -22.71 22.75 -7.39
C TYR A 78 -23.37 21.42 -7.79
N PRO A 79 -24.39 20.93 -7.07
CA PRO A 79 -25.06 19.69 -7.45
C PRO A 79 -25.84 19.91 -8.74
N SER A 80 -25.44 19.25 -9.82
CA SER A 80 -26.23 19.18 -11.04
C SER A 80 -27.63 18.65 -10.72
N LYS A 81 -28.63 19.32 -11.27
CA LYS A 81 -30.07 19.20 -10.97
C LYS A 81 -30.59 17.75 -10.95
N LYS A 82 -31.05 17.35 -9.76
CA LYS A 82 -32.26 16.56 -9.43
C LYS A 82 -32.95 15.80 -10.59
N ASN A 83 -32.82 14.47 -10.61
CA ASN A 83 -33.93 13.60 -11.02
C ASN A 83 -34.73 13.20 -9.78
N LYS A 84 -35.90 13.83 -9.63
CA LYS A 84 -36.90 13.50 -8.61
C LYS A 84 -37.62 12.20 -9.00
N SER A 85 -37.11 11.04 -8.59
CA SER A 85 -37.94 9.83 -8.54
C SER A 85 -38.57 9.71 -7.15
N LYS A 86 -39.91 9.80 -7.16
CA LYS A 86 -40.90 9.69 -6.09
C LYS A 86 -40.47 8.89 -4.84
N LYS A 87 -40.68 9.51 -3.67
CA LYS A 87 -40.77 8.86 -2.36
C LYS A 87 -41.90 7.84 -2.35
N THR A 88 -41.60 6.56 -2.50
CA THR A 88 -42.46 5.48 -1.99
C THR A 88 -42.09 5.25 -0.54
N LYS A 89 -43.06 5.47 0.36
CA LYS A 89 -42.96 5.10 1.78
C LYS A 89 -42.77 3.58 1.89
N SER A 90 -41.52 3.12 1.92
CA SER A 90 -41.21 1.73 2.26
C SER A 90 -41.45 1.54 3.76
N LYS A 91 -42.59 0.92 4.08
CA LYS A 91 -42.90 0.35 5.39
C LYS A 91 -41.65 -0.32 5.96
N LYS A 92 -41.36 -0.03 7.23
CA LYS A 92 -40.39 -0.68 8.11
C LYS A 92 -40.56 -2.20 7.98
N ARG A 93 -39.81 -2.80 7.05
CA ARG A 93 -39.78 -4.25 6.85
C ARG A 93 -38.90 -4.78 7.97
N LYS A 94 -39.53 -5.21 9.07
CA LYS A 94 -38.89 -6.11 10.04
C LYS A 94 -38.26 -7.22 9.21
N THR A 95 -36.94 -7.30 9.22
CA THR A 95 -36.17 -8.38 8.60
C THR A 95 -36.51 -9.67 9.34
N THR A 96 -37.60 -10.31 8.94
CA THR A 96 -37.90 -11.69 9.30
C THR A 96 -36.84 -12.58 8.66
N LYS A 97 -35.90 -13.02 9.50
CA LYS A 97 -35.18 -14.29 9.44
C LYS A 97 -35.02 -14.88 8.02
N GLY A 98 -34.01 -14.39 7.32
CA GLY A 98 -33.23 -15.19 6.38
C GLY A 98 -31.95 -15.65 7.05
N SER A 99 -32.03 -16.27 8.24
CA SER A 99 -30.91 -17.03 8.79
C SER A 99 -30.69 -18.20 7.84
N LYS A 100 -29.91 -18.00 6.77
CA LYS A 100 -29.13 -19.09 6.21
C LYS A 100 -28.31 -19.58 7.39
N ARG A 101 -28.77 -20.65 8.03
CA ARG A 101 -27.96 -21.50 8.89
C ARG A 101 -26.86 -22.01 7.97
N LYS A 102 -25.84 -21.18 7.74
CA LYS A 102 -24.50 -21.67 7.43
C LYS A 102 -24.25 -22.59 8.60
N SER A 103 -24.26 -23.90 8.30
CA SER A 103 -23.81 -24.95 9.20
C SER A 103 -22.71 -24.34 10.07
N THR A 104 -22.97 -24.23 11.36
CA THR A 104 -21.99 -23.88 12.39
C THR A 104 -21.03 -25.05 12.44
N LYS A 105 -20.29 -25.28 11.36
CA LYS A 105 -19.06 -26.02 11.38
C LYS A 105 -18.17 -25.10 12.19
N THR A 106 -18.06 -25.38 13.47
CA THR A 106 -17.21 -24.66 14.41
C THR A 106 -15.83 -24.65 13.77
N LEU A 107 -15.46 -23.53 13.16
CA LEU A 107 -14.18 -23.42 12.50
C LEU A 107 -13.14 -23.67 13.57
N SER A 108 -12.12 -24.46 13.26
CA SER A 108 -10.99 -24.65 14.17
C SER A 108 -10.46 -23.29 14.61
N ARG A 109 -9.94 -23.15 15.84
CA ARG A 109 -9.37 -21.88 16.33
C ARG A 109 -8.35 -21.27 15.36
N LYS A 110 -7.57 -22.10 14.66
CA LYS A 110 -6.64 -21.62 13.62
C LYS A 110 -7.37 -21.05 12.41
N GLN A 111 -8.48 -21.68 12.03
CA GLN A 111 -9.31 -21.26 10.90
C GLN A 111 -10.14 -20.01 11.22
N THR A 112 -10.59 -19.83 12.46
CA THR A 112 -11.24 -18.57 12.88
C THR A 112 -10.25 -17.41 12.84
N LEU A 113 -9.03 -17.61 13.35
CA LEU A 113 -7.96 -16.60 13.31
C LEU A 113 -7.59 -16.18 11.88
N ALA A 114 -7.55 -17.15 10.96
CA ALA A 114 -7.29 -16.88 9.53
C ALA A 114 -8.50 -16.29 8.81
N SER A 115 -9.73 -16.56 9.30
CA SER A 115 -10.92 -16.01 8.70
C SER A 115 -11.09 -14.53 9.02
N ARG A 116 -11.60 -13.77 8.06
CA ARG A 116 -12.02 -12.37 8.21
C ARG A 116 -13.52 -12.22 8.48
N ILE A 117 -14.20 -13.32 8.84
CA ILE A 117 -15.66 -13.34 9.07
C ILE A 117 -16.01 -12.56 10.34
N GLN A 118 -15.17 -12.70 11.36
CA GLN A 118 -15.25 -11.96 12.61
C GLN A 118 -13.97 -11.15 12.77
N VAL A 119 -14.12 -9.91 13.23
CA VAL A 119 -12.99 -9.00 13.48
C VAL A 119 -12.99 -8.64 14.95
N ALA A 120 -11.83 -8.74 15.59
CA ALA A 120 -11.64 -8.33 16.97
C ALA A 120 -11.97 -6.85 17.18
N ASN A 121 -12.36 -6.48 18.40
CA ASN A 121 -12.74 -5.11 18.73
C ASN A 121 -11.52 -4.21 18.99
N ASP A 122 -10.65 -4.08 17.99
CA ASP A 122 -9.43 -3.28 18.04
C ASP A 122 -9.36 -2.36 16.80
N PRO A 123 -8.93 -1.08 16.95
CA PRO A 123 -8.82 -0.15 15.82
C PRO A 123 -7.84 -0.63 14.75
N GLY A 124 -6.71 -1.22 15.12
CA GLY A 124 -5.71 -1.76 14.18
C GLY A 124 -6.27 -2.90 13.35
N CYS A 125 -7.00 -3.84 13.99
CA CYS A 125 -7.66 -4.93 13.28
C CYS A 125 -8.75 -4.43 12.31
N ARG A 126 -9.57 -3.45 12.72
CA ARG A 126 -10.58 -2.86 11.83
C ARG A 126 -9.96 -2.18 10.62
N TRP A 127 -8.85 -1.47 10.82
CA TRP A 127 -8.14 -0.84 9.72
C TRP A 127 -7.51 -1.86 8.78
N LEU A 128 -6.89 -2.92 9.30
CA LEU A 128 -6.31 -3.99 8.47
C LEU A 128 -7.38 -4.67 7.61
N ASP A 129 -8.54 -4.96 8.19
CA ASP A 129 -9.68 -5.52 7.45
C ASP A 129 -10.04 -4.62 6.25
N LYS A 130 -10.25 -3.32 6.50
CA LYS A 130 -10.58 -2.37 5.43
C LYS A 130 -9.48 -2.21 4.41
N ARG A 131 -8.22 -2.25 4.83
CA ARG A 131 -7.08 -2.13 3.92
C ARG A 131 -6.98 -3.35 3.01
N MET A 132 -7.09 -4.55 3.57
CA MET A 132 -7.08 -5.80 2.79
C MET A 132 -8.28 -5.86 1.85
N ASP A 133 -9.49 -5.48 2.29
CA ASP A 133 -10.68 -5.36 1.42
C ASP A 133 -10.42 -4.46 0.21
N LYS A 134 -9.78 -3.31 0.43
CA LYS A 134 -9.45 -2.37 -0.65
C LYS A 134 -8.44 -2.98 -1.62
N LEU A 135 -7.41 -3.66 -1.09
CA LEU A 135 -6.38 -4.33 -1.90
C LEU A 135 -7.00 -5.46 -2.74
N GLU A 136 -7.79 -6.33 -2.13
CA GLU A 136 -8.51 -7.41 -2.81
C GLU A 136 -9.43 -6.87 -3.91
N LYS A 137 -10.19 -5.81 -3.64
CA LYS A 137 -11.02 -5.14 -4.65
C LYS A 137 -10.19 -4.59 -5.80
N SER A 138 -9.12 -3.83 -5.50
CA SER A 138 -8.25 -3.28 -6.55
C SER A 138 -7.62 -4.38 -7.42
N LEU A 139 -7.23 -5.51 -6.82
CA LEU A 139 -6.72 -6.67 -7.54
C LEU A 139 -7.81 -7.34 -8.38
N SER A 140 -9.06 -7.39 -7.89
CA SER A 140 -10.17 -7.95 -8.64
C SER A 140 -10.53 -7.14 -9.89
N TYR A 141 -10.41 -5.81 -9.82
CA TYR A 141 -10.66 -4.93 -10.97
C TYR A 141 -9.52 -4.93 -11.98
N ALA A 142 -8.27 -5.02 -11.51
CA ALA A 142 -7.09 -4.96 -12.36
C ALA A 142 -6.69 -6.30 -13.01
N GLY A 143 -7.14 -7.43 -12.46
CA GLY A 143 -6.75 -8.75 -12.95
C GLY A 143 -5.27 -9.09 -12.73
N ASN A 144 -4.63 -9.72 -13.72
CA ASN A 144 -3.22 -10.16 -13.68
C ASN A 144 -2.22 -9.11 -14.19
N GLN A 145 -2.54 -7.83 -14.02
CA GLN A 145 -1.71 -6.74 -14.50
C GLN A 145 -0.46 -6.54 -13.62
N THR A 146 0.72 -6.45 -14.24
CA THR A 146 2.02 -6.33 -13.54
C THR A 146 2.16 -5.03 -12.75
N SER A 147 1.46 -3.96 -13.14
CA SER A 147 1.44 -2.67 -12.42
C SER A 147 0.86 -2.76 -11.00
N TYR A 148 0.11 -3.83 -10.70
CA TYR A 148 -0.48 -4.08 -9.39
C TYR A 148 0.36 -5.01 -8.50
N GLY A 149 1.63 -5.27 -8.86
CA GLY A 149 2.54 -6.09 -8.07
C GLY A 149 2.62 -5.65 -6.61
N PHE A 150 2.76 -4.34 -6.36
CA PHE A 150 2.85 -3.81 -4.99
C PHE A 150 1.58 -4.08 -4.16
N HIS A 151 0.39 -4.07 -4.77
CA HIS A 151 -0.85 -4.37 -4.03
C HIS A 151 -0.89 -5.83 -3.59
N ARG A 152 -0.34 -6.75 -4.39
CA ARG A 152 -0.21 -8.16 -4.01
C ARG A 152 0.77 -8.33 -2.87
N ASP A 153 1.92 -7.65 -2.96
CA ASP A 153 2.94 -7.71 -1.91
C ASP A 153 2.43 -7.12 -0.59
N GLU A 154 1.75 -5.97 -0.66
CA GLU A 154 1.13 -5.37 0.50
C GLU A 154 0.05 -6.29 1.08
N LEU A 155 -0.84 -6.86 0.25
CA LEU A 155 -1.87 -7.78 0.73
C LEU A 155 -1.24 -8.97 1.47
N LYS A 156 -0.16 -9.54 0.93
CA LYS A 156 0.57 -10.65 1.56
C LYS A 156 1.14 -10.25 2.92
N ILE A 157 1.75 -9.07 3.03
CA ILE A 157 2.31 -8.57 4.29
C ILE A 157 1.19 -8.30 5.31
N ARG A 158 0.11 -7.64 4.89
CA ARG A 158 -1.03 -7.31 5.78
C ARG A 158 -1.81 -8.54 6.22
N HIS A 159 -1.86 -9.57 5.40
CA HIS A 159 -2.45 -10.84 5.78
C HIS A 159 -1.61 -11.57 6.85
N LYS A 160 -0.28 -11.48 6.77
CA LYS A 160 0.59 -11.99 7.85
C LYS A 160 0.42 -11.21 9.14
N GLU A 161 0.35 -9.88 9.04
CA GLU A 161 0.12 -8.98 10.18
C GLU A 161 -1.22 -9.29 10.88
N TRP A 162 -2.28 -9.53 10.10
CA TRP A 162 -3.59 -9.96 10.59
C TRP A 162 -3.52 -11.23 11.46
N LEU A 163 -2.81 -12.25 10.97
CA LEU A 163 -2.65 -13.53 11.67
C LEU A 163 -1.83 -13.35 12.94
N CYS A 164 -0.74 -12.58 12.88
CA CYS A 164 0.13 -12.32 14.02
C CYS A 164 -0.61 -11.57 15.13
N MET A 165 -1.40 -10.54 14.76
CA MET A 165 -2.25 -9.78 15.67
C MET A 165 -3.55 -10.49 16.07
N LYS A 166 -3.81 -11.72 15.59
CA LYS A 166 -4.99 -12.53 15.95
C LYS A 166 -6.33 -11.80 15.72
N CYS A 167 -6.37 -10.98 14.68
CA CYS A 167 -7.51 -10.11 14.41
C CYS A 167 -8.81 -10.84 14.08
N GLY A 168 -8.76 -12.12 13.69
CA GLY A 168 -9.94 -12.93 13.38
C GLY A 168 -10.76 -13.42 14.59
N ALA A 169 -10.29 -13.21 15.83
CA ALA A 169 -11.01 -13.65 17.03
C ALA A 169 -10.74 -12.78 18.25
N GLU A 170 -9.56 -12.94 18.86
CA GLU A 170 -9.21 -12.39 20.18
C GLU A 170 -8.72 -10.94 20.10
N GLY A 171 -8.04 -10.59 19.00
CA GLY A 171 -7.34 -9.31 18.86
C GLY A 171 -5.95 -9.32 19.48
N PRO A 172 -5.14 -8.30 19.15
CA PRO A 172 -3.76 -8.19 19.60
C PRO A 172 -3.68 -7.86 21.09
N LYS A 173 -2.67 -8.42 21.76
CA LYS A 173 -2.20 -7.92 23.06
C LYS A 173 -1.16 -6.83 22.85
N GLN A 174 -0.80 -6.07 23.89
CA GLN A 174 0.23 -5.03 23.82
C GLN A 174 1.52 -5.53 23.15
N ARG A 175 2.06 -6.66 23.62
CA ARG A 175 3.25 -7.30 23.02
C ARG A 175 3.08 -7.69 21.55
N ASP A 176 1.87 -8.03 21.15
CA ASP A 176 1.58 -8.45 19.78
C ASP A 176 1.59 -7.22 18.87
N HIS A 177 1.17 -6.04 19.34
CA HIS A 177 1.37 -4.80 18.59
C HIS A 177 2.84 -4.51 18.34
N ASP A 178 3.68 -4.61 19.38
CA ASP A 178 5.11 -4.31 19.26
C ASP A 178 5.85 -5.28 18.33
N ALA A 179 5.45 -6.56 18.35
CA ALA A 179 6.10 -7.62 17.58
C ALA A 179 5.55 -7.79 16.16
N CYS A 180 4.26 -7.55 15.95
CA CYS A 180 3.57 -7.92 14.70
C CYS A 180 3.34 -6.75 13.76
N GLN A 181 3.39 -5.50 14.24
CA GLN A 181 3.17 -4.35 13.37
C GLN A 181 4.23 -4.27 12.27
N TYR A 182 3.75 -4.12 11.04
CA TYR A 182 4.64 -3.97 9.91
C TYR A 182 5.37 -2.61 9.97
N ARG A 183 6.70 -2.65 10.10
CA ARG A 183 7.56 -1.45 10.01
C ARG A 183 7.95 -1.23 8.55
N ARG A 184 7.77 0.01 8.08
CA ARG A 184 8.18 0.47 6.75
C ARG A 184 9.55 1.11 6.82
#